data_AF-A0A453B0E8-F1
#
_entry.id   AF-A0A453B0E8-F1
#
_cell.length_a   1.000
_cell.length_b   1.000
_cell.length_c   1.000
_cell.angle_alpha   90.00
_cell.angle_beta   90.00
_cell.angle_gamma   90.00
#
_symmetry.space_group_name_H-M   'P 1'
#
loop_
_entity.id
_entity.type
_entity.pdbx_description
1 polymer ?
#
loop_
_entity_poly.entity_id
_entity_poly.type
_entity_poly.pdbx_seq_one_letter_code
_entity_poly.pdbx_strand_id
1 'polypeptide(L)'
;KPPDNPPSPLPPALSPMAIPEELRRYWLPILLAAAGFLFQLLVLPKSFPPSHYDALGIPTFAPVEKVVEAYELLSREWLAETNDRSTVDIIKIRYAYELLTNPVWKRDYDLFGLDHHTDIFERVKEQYQKEHFLKIDLPLLKDSLIRKF
;
A
#
# COMPACT_ATOMS: atom_id res chain seq x y z
N LYS A 1 -32.68 -75.02 30.19
CA LYS A 1 -31.66 -74.09 30.72
C LYS A 1 -31.06 -73.35 29.53
N PRO A 2 -31.38 -72.07 29.29
CA PRO A 2 -30.76 -71.32 28.20
C PRO A 2 -29.33 -70.89 28.60
N PRO A 3 -28.41 -70.71 27.63
CA PRO A 3 -27.06 -70.25 27.92
C PRO A 3 -27.06 -68.74 28.20
N ASP A 4 -26.55 -68.34 29.37
CA ASP A 4 -26.20 -66.96 29.70
C ASP A 4 -24.99 -66.55 28.86
N ASN A 5 -25.22 -65.80 27.78
CA ASN A 5 -24.14 -65.10 27.09
C ASN A 5 -23.89 -63.76 27.82
N PRO A 6 -22.63 -63.43 28.18
CA PRO A 6 -22.33 -62.16 28.83
C PRO A 6 -22.58 -60.99 27.88
N PRO A 7 -23.01 -59.81 28.39
CA PRO A 7 -23.27 -58.65 27.56
C PRO A 7 -21.97 -58.17 26.90
N SER A 8 -22.05 -57.85 25.59
CA SER A 8 -20.93 -57.29 24.84
C SER A 8 -20.44 -55.98 25.50
N PRO A 9 -19.12 -55.72 25.52
CA PRO A 9 -18.60 -54.47 26.06
C PRO A 9 -19.09 -53.29 25.19
N LEU A 10 -19.60 -52.25 25.85
CA LEU A 10 -19.98 -50.99 25.21
C LEU A 10 -18.78 -50.39 24.45
N PRO A 11 -18.98 -49.74 23.30
CA PRO A 11 -17.90 -49.06 22.60
C PRO A 11 -17.29 -47.97 23.50
N PRO A 12 -15.96 -47.77 23.46
CA PRO A 12 -15.31 -46.74 24.25
C PRO A 12 -15.91 -45.37 23.90
N ALA A 13 -16.32 -44.63 24.94
CA ALA A 13 -16.82 -43.28 24.78
C ALA A 13 -15.76 -42.42 24.06
N LEU A 14 -16.19 -41.69 23.03
CA LEU A 14 -15.34 -40.75 22.30
C LEU A 14 -14.72 -39.77 23.30
N SER A 15 -13.42 -39.85 23.50
CA SER A 15 -12.71 -38.95 24.41
C SER A 15 -12.85 -37.52 23.90
N PRO A 16 -13.23 -36.54 24.73
CA PRO A 16 -13.16 -35.14 24.32
C PRO A 16 -11.69 -34.85 23.99
N MET A 17 -11.46 -34.31 22.80
CA MET A 17 -10.16 -33.97 22.24
C MET A 17 -9.23 -33.37 23.31
N ALA A 18 -8.36 -34.19 23.89
CA ALA A 18 -7.49 -33.77 24.98
C ALA A 18 -6.41 -32.88 24.39
N ILE A 19 -6.40 -31.61 24.81
CA ILE A 19 -5.36 -30.67 24.38
C ILE A 19 -4.01 -31.21 24.90
N PRO A 20 -3.00 -31.41 24.02
CA PRO A 20 -1.69 -31.90 24.42
C PRO A 20 -1.10 -31.05 25.55
N GLU A 21 -0.50 -31.66 26.57
CA GLU A 21 0.08 -30.92 27.71
C GLU A 21 1.14 -29.90 27.27
N GLU A 22 1.83 -30.19 26.17
CA GLU A 22 2.79 -29.31 25.50
C GLU A 22 2.14 -28.00 25.06
N LEU A 23 0.94 -28.08 24.47
CA LEU A 23 0.18 -26.90 24.05
C LEU A 23 -0.33 -26.11 25.27
N ARG A 24 -0.70 -26.80 26.36
CA ARG A 24 -1.08 -26.17 27.62
C ARG A 24 0.08 -25.42 28.28
N ARG A 25 1.34 -25.81 28.05
CA ARG A 25 2.50 -25.12 28.62
C ARG A 25 2.91 -23.87 27.84
N TYR A 26 2.72 -23.87 26.52
CA TYR A 26 3.15 -22.78 25.64
C TYR A 26 2.00 -21.97 25.03
N TRP A 27 0.76 -22.12 25.51
CA TRP A 27 -0.38 -21.37 24.98
C TRP A 27 -0.20 -19.85 25.08
N LEU A 28 0.38 -19.36 26.18
CA LEU A 28 0.60 -17.94 26.42
C LEU A 28 1.61 -17.33 25.42
N PRO A 29 2.84 -17.86 25.26
CA PRO A 29 3.77 -17.32 24.26
C PRO A 29 3.24 -17.48 22.82
N ILE A 30 2.53 -18.57 22.50
CA ILE A 30 1.91 -18.76 21.18
C ILE A 30 0.83 -17.69 20.93
N LEU A 31 -0.01 -17.41 21.92
CA LEU A 31 -1.04 -16.39 21.82
C LEU A 31 -0.43 -14.99 21.69
N LEU A 32 0.63 -14.67 22.43
CA LEU A 32 1.35 -13.39 22.27
C LEU A 32 1.98 -13.27 20.89
N ALA A 33 2.61 -14.34 20.38
CA ALA A 33 3.21 -14.34 19.05
C ALA A 33 2.15 -14.18 17.95
N ALA A 34 1.04 -14.91 18.04
CA ALA A 34 -0.08 -14.80 17.11
C ALA A 34 -0.75 -13.41 17.17
N ALA A 35 -0.92 -12.85 18.36
CA ALA A 35 -1.46 -11.51 18.54
C ALA A 35 -0.51 -10.43 17.99
N GLY A 36 0.80 -10.57 18.21
CA GLY A 36 1.80 -9.68 17.65
C GLY A 36 1.85 -9.75 16.11
N PHE A 37 1.78 -10.96 15.56
CA PHE A 37 1.70 -11.17 14.11
C PHE A 37 0.41 -10.58 13.51
N LEU A 38 -0.74 -10.80 14.18
CA LEU A 38 -2.01 -10.20 13.76
C LEU A 38 -1.99 -8.67 13.86
N PHE A 39 -1.39 -8.13 14.91
CA PHE A 39 -1.21 -6.68 15.07
C PHE A 39 -0.34 -6.12 13.94
N GLN A 40 0.78 -6.78 13.62
CA GLN A 40 1.60 -6.41 12.47
C GLN A 40 0.77 -6.44 11.19
N LEU A 41 -0.02 -7.50 10.94
CA LEU A 41 -0.84 -7.64 9.74
C LEU A 41 -1.96 -6.59 9.63
N LEU A 42 -2.50 -6.12 10.75
CA LEU A 42 -3.55 -5.09 10.79
C LEU A 42 -3.00 -3.66 10.78
N VAL A 43 -1.81 -3.44 11.34
CA VAL A 43 -1.19 -2.11 11.45
C VAL A 43 -0.35 -1.78 10.21
N LEU A 44 0.39 -2.73 9.63
CA LEU A 44 1.14 -2.53 8.38
C LEU A 44 0.31 -1.94 7.24
N PRO A 45 -0.90 -2.45 6.90
CA PRO A 45 -1.63 -1.96 5.73
C PRO A 45 -2.04 -0.48 5.87
N LYS A 46 -2.14 0.04 7.10
CA LYS A 46 -2.41 1.46 7.33
C LYS A 46 -1.18 2.36 7.22
N SER A 47 0.01 1.79 7.32
CA SER A 47 1.28 2.51 7.28
C SER A 47 1.92 2.52 5.89
N PHE A 48 1.32 1.85 4.90
CA PHE A 48 1.79 1.96 3.52
C PHE A 48 1.63 3.41 3.06
N PRO A 49 2.70 3.99 2.48
CA PRO A 49 2.66 5.36 2.00
C PRO A 49 1.53 5.50 0.97
N PRO A 50 0.83 6.64 0.96
CA PRO A 50 -0.20 6.91 -0.04
C PRO A 50 0.39 6.70 -1.43
N SER A 51 -0.31 5.93 -2.26
CA SER A 51 0.14 5.61 -3.60
C SER A 51 0.09 6.85 -4.49
N HIS A 52 0.83 6.83 -5.59
CA HIS A 52 0.82 7.94 -6.55
C HIS A 52 -0.52 8.01 -7.29
N TYR A 53 -1.28 6.91 -7.28
CA TYR A 53 -2.69 6.87 -7.69
C TYR A 53 -3.59 7.65 -6.73
N ASP A 54 -3.35 7.57 -5.42
CA ASP A 54 -4.09 8.33 -4.41
C ASP A 54 -3.85 9.84 -4.54
N ALA A 55 -2.65 10.25 -4.96
CA ALA A 55 -2.36 11.67 -5.23
C ALA A 55 -3.25 12.25 -6.35
N LEU A 56 -3.61 11.43 -7.33
CA LEU A 56 -4.53 11.78 -8.42
C LEU A 56 -6.00 11.48 -8.09
N GLY A 57 -6.28 10.82 -6.97
CA GLY A 57 -7.64 10.42 -6.57
C GLY A 57 -8.25 9.34 -7.45
N ILE A 58 -7.44 8.52 -8.11
CA ILE A 58 -7.87 7.46 -9.03
C ILE A 58 -7.60 6.07 -8.44
N PRO A 59 -8.35 5.03 -8.86
CA PRO A 59 -8.07 3.67 -8.40
C PRO A 59 -6.68 3.21 -8.85
N THR A 60 -6.06 2.36 -8.04
CA THR A 60 -4.80 1.70 -8.39
C THR A 60 -4.95 0.92 -9.70
N PHE A 61 -3.89 0.88 -10.50
CA PHE A 61 -3.86 0.25 -11.84
C PHE A 61 -4.81 0.88 -12.88
N ALA A 62 -5.28 2.12 -12.65
CA ALA A 62 -6.09 2.85 -13.64
C ALA A 62 -5.35 2.99 -14.99
N PRO A 63 -6.06 2.99 -16.12
CA PRO A 63 -5.45 3.16 -17.44
C PRO A 63 -4.90 4.58 -17.63
N VAL A 64 -3.99 4.78 -18.58
CA VAL A 64 -3.28 6.06 -18.75
C VAL A 64 -4.25 7.19 -19.11
N GLU A 65 -5.30 6.88 -19.84
CA GLU A 65 -6.35 7.82 -20.22
C GLU A 65 -7.03 8.43 -18.99
N LYS A 66 -7.28 7.61 -17.95
CA LYS A 66 -7.84 8.08 -16.68
C LYS A 66 -6.86 8.91 -15.85
N VAL A 67 -5.56 8.60 -15.94
CA VAL A 67 -4.51 9.40 -15.30
C VAL A 67 -4.49 10.80 -15.90
N VAL A 68 -4.58 10.91 -17.23
CA VAL A 68 -4.63 12.19 -17.94
C VAL A 68 -5.90 12.97 -17.61
N GLU A 69 -7.06 12.32 -17.63
CA GLU A 69 -8.34 12.95 -17.30
C GLU A 69 -8.37 13.51 -15.87
N ALA A 70 -7.93 12.72 -14.89
CA ALA A 70 -7.85 13.14 -13.49
C ALA A 70 -6.88 14.32 -13.33
N TYR A 71 -5.73 14.25 -13.99
CA TYR A 71 -4.76 15.34 -14.00
C TYR A 71 -5.34 16.63 -14.62
N GLU A 72 -6.05 16.55 -15.73
CA GLU A 72 -6.68 17.72 -16.34
C GLU A 72 -7.69 18.38 -15.41
N LEU A 73 -8.54 17.58 -14.75
CA LEU A 73 -9.53 18.08 -13.79
C LEU A 73 -8.86 18.81 -12.63
N LEU A 74 -7.83 18.19 -12.04
CA LEU A 74 -7.02 18.78 -10.96
C LEU A 74 -6.30 20.05 -11.43
N SER A 75 -5.84 20.07 -12.68
CA SER A 75 -5.15 21.22 -13.24
C SER A 75 -6.04 22.45 -13.39
N ARG A 76 -7.31 22.24 -13.74
CA ARG A 76 -8.30 23.32 -13.80
C ARG A 76 -8.63 23.82 -12.41
N GLU A 77 -8.73 22.92 -11.44
CA GLU A 77 -9.00 23.27 -10.04
C GLU A 77 -7.87 24.11 -9.45
N TRP A 78 -6.61 23.75 -9.65
CA TRP A 78 -5.51 24.51 -9.04
C TRP A 78 -5.16 25.81 -9.77
N LEU A 79 -5.48 25.92 -11.06
CA LEU A 79 -5.31 27.15 -11.83
C LEU A 79 -6.43 28.15 -11.50
N ALA A 80 -7.51 27.70 -10.85
CA ALA A 80 -8.52 28.59 -10.33
C ALA A 80 -7.99 29.34 -9.09
N GLU A 81 -8.31 30.63 -9.01
CA GLU A 81 -7.86 31.56 -7.96
C GLU A 81 -8.34 31.17 -6.54
N THR A 82 -9.26 30.21 -6.45
CA THR A 82 -9.87 29.69 -5.21
C THR A 82 -9.10 28.53 -4.57
N ASN A 83 -7.96 28.15 -5.12
CA ASN A 83 -7.27 26.93 -4.69
C ASN A 83 -6.47 27.12 -3.39
N ASP A 84 -6.82 26.31 -2.38
CA ASP A 84 -6.15 26.24 -1.06
C ASP A 84 -5.10 25.10 -0.98
N ARG A 85 -4.85 24.39 -2.10
CA ARG A 85 -3.85 23.30 -2.09
C ARG A 85 -2.43 23.83 -1.93
N SER A 86 -1.64 23.12 -1.15
CA SER A 86 -0.23 23.44 -0.94
C SER A 86 0.60 23.21 -2.21
N THR A 87 1.68 23.99 -2.40
CA THR A 87 2.67 23.77 -3.48
C THR A 87 3.18 22.32 -3.48
N VAL A 88 3.35 21.72 -2.30
CA VAL A 88 3.82 20.34 -2.15
C VAL A 88 2.82 19.35 -2.74
N ASP A 89 1.52 19.57 -2.57
CA ASP A 89 0.50 18.68 -3.14
C ASP A 89 0.43 18.81 -4.66
N ILE A 90 0.61 20.02 -5.20
CA ILE A 90 0.71 20.25 -6.64
C ILE A 90 1.94 19.52 -7.21
N ILE A 91 3.09 19.59 -6.54
CA ILE A 91 4.30 18.84 -6.95
C ILE A 91 4.03 17.34 -6.93
N LYS A 92 3.39 16.80 -5.88
CA LYS A 92 3.05 15.37 -5.79
C LYS A 92 2.14 14.93 -6.92
N ILE A 93 1.09 15.69 -7.22
CA ILE A 93 0.14 15.35 -8.30
C ILE A 93 0.86 15.35 -9.64
N ARG A 94 1.69 16.38 -9.89
CA ARG A 94 2.44 16.49 -11.15
C ARG A 94 3.43 15.34 -11.31
N TYR A 95 4.13 15.01 -10.24
CA TYR A 95 5.08 13.92 -10.20
C TYR A 95 4.41 12.56 -10.45
N ALA A 96 3.27 12.31 -9.78
CA ALA A 96 2.45 11.12 -10.01
C ALA A 96 1.99 11.01 -11.48
N TYR A 97 1.55 12.12 -12.06
CA TYR A 97 1.17 12.17 -13.48
C TYR A 97 2.34 11.81 -14.40
N GLU A 98 3.53 12.38 -14.20
CA GLU A 98 4.70 12.09 -15.02
C GLU A 98 5.14 10.61 -14.92
N LEU A 99 5.09 10.05 -13.71
CA LEU A 99 5.40 8.64 -13.48
C LEU A 99 4.39 7.71 -14.17
N LEU A 100 3.09 7.96 -13.99
CA LEU A 100 2.01 7.08 -14.44
C LEU A 100 1.66 7.24 -15.93
N THR A 101 2.06 8.36 -16.55
CA THR A 101 1.89 8.56 -18.00
C THR A 101 2.90 7.74 -18.82
N ASN A 102 4.10 7.50 -18.29
CA ASN A 102 5.10 6.70 -18.99
C ASN A 102 4.80 5.19 -18.83
N PRO A 103 4.53 4.45 -19.91
CA PRO A 103 4.15 3.04 -19.82
C PRO A 103 5.25 2.13 -19.26
N VAL A 104 6.53 2.52 -19.37
CA VAL A 104 7.65 1.78 -18.78
C VAL A 104 7.66 1.96 -17.27
N TRP A 105 7.63 3.22 -16.82
CA TRP A 105 7.66 3.54 -15.39
C TRP A 105 6.41 3.08 -14.67
N LYS A 106 5.23 3.24 -15.29
CA LYS A 106 3.97 2.71 -14.76
C LYS A 106 4.04 1.19 -14.55
N ARG A 107 4.57 0.44 -15.52
CA ARG A 107 4.69 -1.02 -15.39
C ARG A 107 5.59 -1.42 -14.23
N ASP A 108 6.74 -0.77 -14.11
CA ASP A 108 7.70 -1.06 -13.04
C ASP A 108 7.12 -0.64 -11.68
N TYR A 109 6.40 0.48 -11.61
CA TYR A 109 5.69 0.94 -10.43
C TYR A 109 4.55 -0.02 -10.03
N ASP A 110 3.75 -0.48 -10.98
CA ASP A 110 2.65 -1.42 -10.75
C ASP A 110 3.15 -2.80 -10.30
N LEU A 111 4.31 -3.23 -10.80
CA LEU A 111 4.87 -4.54 -10.50
C LEU A 111 5.61 -4.57 -9.16
N PHE A 112 6.35 -3.51 -8.83
CA PHE A 112 7.22 -3.47 -7.66
C PHE A 112 6.69 -2.59 -6.53
N GLY A 113 5.74 -1.69 -6.80
CA GLY A 113 5.30 -0.66 -5.85
C GLY A 113 6.42 0.30 -5.45
N LEU A 114 7.54 0.30 -6.19
CA LEU A 114 8.74 1.06 -5.86
C LEU A 114 8.90 2.22 -6.82
N ASP A 115 9.06 3.40 -6.24
CA ASP A 115 9.40 4.60 -6.97
C ASP A 115 10.92 4.87 -6.89
N HIS A 116 11.62 4.52 -7.96
CA HIS A 116 13.06 4.74 -8.09
C HIS A 116 13.46 6.22 -8.13
N HIS A 117 12.49 7.13 -8.30
CA HIS A 117 12.72 8.56 -8.44
C HIS A 117 12.33 9.35 -7.19
N THR A 118 12.03 8.66 -6.07
CA THR A 118 11.64 9.28 -4.79
C THR A 118 12.64 10.36 -4.35
N ASP A 119 13.94 10.13 -4.50
CA ASP A 119 14.99 11.11 -4.14
C ASP A 119 14.90 12.42 -4.94
N ILE A 120 14.40 12.35 -6.18
CA ILE A 120 14.21 13.53 -7.04
C ILE A 120 13.02 14.33 -6.54
N PHE A 121 11.92 13.63 -6.23
CA PHE A 121 10.75 14.25 -5.63
C PHE A 121 11.08 14.92 -4.30
N GLU A 122 11.87 14.28 -3.43
CA GLU A 122 12.27 14.87 -2.15
C GLU A 122 13.09 16.16 -2.34
N ARG A 123 14.07 16.16 -3.25
CA ARG A 123 14.85 17.37 -3.57
C ARG A 123 14.00 18.51 -4.11
N VAL A 124 13.09 18.22 -5.03
CA VAL A 124 12.16 19.21 -5.61
C VAL A 124 11.22 19.73 -4.53
N LYS A 125 10.68 18.84 -3.70
CA LYS A 125 9.82 19.20 -2.57
C LYS A 125 10.55 20.15 -1.62
N GLU A 126 11.79 19.86 -1.25
CA GLU A 126 12.58 20.74 -0.37
C GLU A 126 12.88 22.10 -1.01
N GLN A 127 13.25 22.11 -2.29
CA GLN A 127 13.58 23.33 -3.03
C GLN A 127 12.37 24.25 -3.17
N TYR A 128 11.20 23.70 -3.47
CA TYR A 128 9.99 24.47 -3.77
C TYR A 128 8.99 24.53 -2.61
N GLN A 129 9.32 23.99 -1.42
CA GLN A 129 8.44 24.03 -0.24
C GLN A 129 8.03 25.46 0.15
N LYS A 130 8.92 26.43 -0.11
CA LYS A 130 8.73 27.84 0.23
C LYS A 130 8.39 28.72 -0.97
N GLU A 131 8.38 28.14 -2.18
CA GLU A 131 8.14 28.87 -3.41
C GLU A 131 6.73 28.64 -3.95
N HIS A 132 6.27 29.55 -4.81
CA HIS A 132 4.98 29.40 -5.49
C HIS A 132 5.10 28.38 -6.62
N PHE A 133 4.08 27.53 -6.81
CA PHE A 133 4.10 26.42 -7.78
C PHE A 133 4.42 26.83 -9.23
N LEU A 134 4.13 28.08 -9.59
CA LEU A 134 4.43 28.63 -10.92
C LEU A 134 5.93 28.75 -11.24
N LYS A 135 6.79 28.72 -10.22
CA LYS A 135 8.25 28.86 -10.38
C LYS A 135 8.97 27.51 -10.54
N ILE A 136 8.23 26.41 -10.54
CA ILE A 136 8.76 25.06 -10.70
C ILE A 136 9.13 24.82 -12.16
N ASP A 137 10.39 24.47 -12.43
CA ASP A 137 10.82 24.03 -13.76
C ASP A 137 10.36 22.59 -14.04
N LEU A 138 9.77 22.36 -15.21
CA LEU A 138 9.21 21.08 -15.64
C LEU A 138 9.90 20.56 -16.90
N PRO A 139 9.98 19.23 -17.13
CA PRO A 139 9.46 18.10 -16.35
C PRO A 139 10.35 17.69 -15.18
N LEU A 140 9.75 17.19 -14.10
CA LEU A 140 10.44 16.82 -12.86
C LEU A 140 11.34 15.60 -13.03
N LEU A 141 10.93 14.64 -13.87
CA LEU A 141 11.65 13.38 -14.08
C LEU A 141 12.69 13.41 -15.22
N LYS A 142 12.81 14.53 -15.96
CA LYS A 142 13.63 14.61 -17.18
C LYS A 142 15.13 14.45 -16.92
N ASP A 143 15.62 14.95 -15.80
CA ASP A 143 17.04 14.87 -15.41
C ASP A 143 17.51 13.46 -15.02
N SER A 144 16.59 12.54 -14.75
CA SER A 144 16.92 11.15 -14.40
C SER A 144 17.45 10.34 -15.60
N LEU A 145 17.01 10.68 -16.81
CA LEU A 145 17.44 10.03 -18.05
C LEU A 145 18.84 10.48 -18.50
N ILE A 146 19.25 11.70 -18.13
CA ILE A 146 20.52 12.30 -18.56
C ILE A 146 21.68 11.79 -17.70
N ARG A 147 21.43 11.47 -16.43
CA ARG A 147 22.48 11.06 -15.47
C ARG A 147 22.91 9.60 -15.58
N LYS A 148 22.37 8.84 -16.55
CA LYS A 148 22.59 7.40 -16.73
C LYS A 148 23.39 7.04 -18.00
N PHE A 149 24.01 8.03 -18.65
CA PHE A 149 24.91 7.85 -19.79
C PHE A 149 26.31 8.37 -19.48
#